data_AF-A0A290S343-F1
#
_entry.id   AF-A0A290S343-F1
#
_cell.length_a   1.000
_cell.length_b   1.000
_cell.length_c   1.000
_cell.angle_alpha   90.00
_cell.angle_beta   90.00
_cell.angle_gamma   90.00
#
_symmetry.space_group_name_H-M   'P 1'
#
loop_
_entity.id
_entity.type
_entity.pdbx_description
1 polymer ?
#
loop_
_entity_poly.entity_id
_entity_poly.type
_entity_poly.pdbx_seq_one_letter_code
_entity_poly.pdbx_strand_id
1 'polypeptide(L)'
;MLKIVSFYYVYPHLLKRMESFPRPLNYQAKKISNISDSFELTPSPRSLFFEMNSTHEAAIYSLYQKSLVNIERNIVSLEKQNLPNELIQKFKTDKLTNSDLFKILVECLPKVKLDGNNGLKAKSGLMEYKYD
;
A
#
# COMPACT_ATOMS: atom_id res chain seq x y z
N MET A 1 -6.90 -2.92 -3.72
CA MET A 1 -5.92 -3.15 -2.62
C MET A 1 -4.51 -2.69 -2.99
N LEU A 2 -3.92 -3.17 -4.09
CA LEU A 2 -2.53 -2.84 -4.48
C LEU A 2 -2.24 -1.32 -4.48
N LYS A 3 -3.15 -0.51 -5.04
CA LYS A 3 -3.09 0.97 -4.99
C LYS A 3 -2.93 1.53 -3.57
N ILE A 4 -3.67 1.02 -2.59
CA ILE A 4 -3.63 1.46 -1.19
C ILE A 4 -2.29 1.07 -0.55
N VAL A 5 -1.80 -0.14 -0.83
CA VAL A 5 -0.48 -0.60 -0.36
C VAL A 5 0.63 0.30 -0.93
N SER A 6 0.60 0.58 -2.24
CA SER A 6 1.54 1.50 -2.89
C SER A 6 1.49 2.90 -2.29
N PHE A 7 0.30 3.38 -1.94
CA PHE A 7 0.14 4.71 -1.35
C PHE A 7 0.84 4.83 0.00
N TYR A 8 0.62 3.86 0.89
CA TYR A 8 1.27 3.86 2.20
C TYR A 8 2.74 3.42 2.16
N TYR A 9 3.18 2.79 1.07
CA TYR A 9 4.60 2.60 0.81
C TYR A 9 5.30 3.94 0.54
N VAL A 10 4.68 4.83 -0.25
CA VAL A 10 5.22 6.17 -0.57
C VAL A 10 5.02 7.14 0.60
N TYR A 11 3.87 7.10 1.26
CA TYR A 11 3.49 8.02 2.34
C TYR A 11 3.19 7.28 3.64
N PRO A 12 4.18 6.60 4.26
CA PRO A 12 3.94 5.75 5.41
C PRO A 12 3.45 6.51 6.65
N HIS A 13 3.89 7.76 6.83
CA HIS A 13 3.45 8.61 7.93
C HIS A 13 1.93 8.88 7.92
N LEU A 14 1.28 8.80 6.75
CA LEU A 14 -0.18 8.98 6.63
C LEU A 14 -0.98 7.81 7.21
N LEU A 15 -0.35 6.65 7.50
CA LEU A 15 -1.00 5.59 8.28
C LEU A 15 -1.43 6.10 9.66
N LYS A 16 -0.64 6.99 10.28
CA LYS A 16 -0.94 7.55 11.61
C LYS A 16 -2.19 8.43 11.61
N ARG A 17 -2.64 8.91 10.45
CA ARG A 17 -3.83 9.77 10.30
C ARG A 17 -5.14 8.98 10.24
N MET A 18 -5.08 7.63 10.27
CA MET A 18 -6.30 6.84 10.39
C MET A 18 -7.00 7.16 11.71
N GLU A 19 -8.31 7.39 11.67
CA GLU A 19 -9.13 7.69 12.86
C GLU A 19 -8.99 6.58 13.93
N SER A 20 -8.97 5.32 13.47
CA SER A 20 -8.73 4.14 14.30
C SER A 20 -8.20 3.02 13.44
N PHE A 21 -7.31 2.17 13.98
CA PHE A 21 -6.79 1.03 13.24
C PHE A 21 -7.78 -0.15 13.21
N PRO A 22 -8.24 -0.59 12.04
CA PRO A 22 -9.06 -1.79 11.93
C PRO A 22 -8.22 -3.05 12.14
N ARG A 23 -8.84 -4.20 12.43
CA ARG A 23 -8.10 -5.47 12.53
C ARG A 23 -7.64 -5.93 11.14
N PRO A 24 -6.39 -6.44 10.99
CA PRO A 24 -5.37 -6.67 12.02
C PRO A 24 -4.37 -5.52 12.24
N LEU A 25 -4.54 -4.36 11.62
CA LEU A 25 -3.61 -3.22 11.78
C LEU A 25 -3.51 -2.72 13.23
N ASN A 26 -4.59 -2.86 14.02
CA ASN A 26 -4.61 -2.47 15.43
C ASN A 26 -3.49 -3.14 16.25
N TYR A 27 -3.13 -4.39 15.95
CA TYR A 27 -2.04 -5.10 16.63
C TYR A 27 -0.66 -4.48 16.33
N GLN A 28 -0.57 -3.67 15.28
CA GLN A 28 0.65 -2.99 14.83
C GLN A 28 0.64 -1.50 15.19
N ALA A 29 -0.35 -1.02 15.94
CA ALA A 29 -0.54 0.40 16.25
C ALA A 29 0.71 1.08 16.81
N LYS A 30 1.43 0.43 17.74
CA LYS A 30 2.68 0.95 18.31
C LYS A 30 3.80 1.10 17.27
N LYS A 31 3.89 0.18 16.31
CA LYS A 31 4.87 0.28 15.22
C LYS A 31 4.50 1.41 14.26
N ILE A 32 3.20 1.55 13.97
CA ILE A 32 2.67 2.61 13.11
C ILE A 32 2.89 3.99 13.75
N SER A 33 2.64 4.15 15.05
CA SER A 33 2.86 5.42 15.76
C SER A 33 4.33 5.87 15.76
N ASN A 34 5.26 4.91 15.68
CA ASN A 34 6.70 5.18 15.66
C ASN A 34 7.24 5.54 14.27
N ILE A 35 6.40 5.54 13.23
CA ILE A 35 6.81 6.00 11.89
C ILE A 35 7.12 7.50 11.98
N SER A 36 8.33 7.88 11.55
CA SER A 36 8.76 9.28 11.49
C SER A 36 7.79 10.11 10.65
N ASP A 37 7.49 11.32 11.13
CA ASP A 37 6.73 12.28 10.32
C ASP A 37 7.51 12.73 9.09
N SER A 38 6.78 13.13 8.05
CA SER A 38 7.37 13.83 6.92
C SER A 38 7.62 15.28 7.31
N PHE A 39 8.74 15.84 6.85
CA PHE A 39 9.03 17.26 6.96
C PHE A 39 8.14 18.10 6.02
N GLU A 40 7.60 17.48 4.97
CA GLU A 40 6.82 18.17 3.94
C GLU A 40 5.37 18.38 4.34
N LEU A 41 4.83 19.56 4.01
CA LEU A 41 3.41 19.82 4.01
C LEU A 41 2.75 19.07 2.85
N THR A 42 2.23 17.89 3.15
CA THR A 42 1.52 17.07 2.18
C THR A 42 0.10 17.59 1.97
N PRO A 43 -0.38 17.67 0.70
CA PRO A 43 -1.79 17.86 0.39
C PRO A 43 -2.69 16.84 1.10
N SER A 44 -4.02 17.02 1.00
CA SER A 44 -4.94 16.08 1.63
C SER A 44 -4.63 14.63 1.19
N PRO A 45 -4.66 13.63 2.08
CA PRO A 45 -4.35 12.24 1.72
C PRO A 45 -5.22 11.71 0.56
N ARG A 46 -6.47 12.19 0.47
CA ARG A 46 -7.38 11.88 -0.63
C ARG A 46 -6.88 12.43 -1.97
N SER A 47 -6.46 13.70 -2.00
CA SER A 47 -5.90 14.33 -3.21
C SER A 47 -4.65 13.60 -3.67
N LEU A 48 -3.71 13.34 -2.75
CA LEU A 48 -2.49 12.59 -3.07
C LEU A 48 -2.79 11.18 -3.59
N PHE A 49 -3.74 10.48 -2.96
CA PHE A 49 -4.13 9.14 -3.42
C PHE A 49 -4.72 9.16 -4.83
N PHE A 50 -5.55 10.16 -5.14
CA PHE A 50 -6.12 10.36 -6.47
C PHE A 50 -5.04 10.70 -7.51
N GLU A 51 -4.15 11.65 -7.20
CA GLU A 51 -3.06 12.06 -8.09
C GLU A 51 -2.08 10.90 -8.37
N MET A 52 -1.76 10.09 -7.36
CA MET A 52 -0.87 8.94 -7.50
C MET A 52 -1.45 7.82 -8.39
N ASN A 53 -2.76 7.85 -8.69
CA ASN A 53 -3.40 6.79 -9.44
C ASN A 53 -2.83 6.61 -10.86
N SER A 54 -2.53 7.71 -11.56
CA SER A 54 -1.96 7.68 -12.90
C SER A 54 -0.55 7.07 -12.92
N THR A 55 0.29 7.47 -11.97
CA THR A 55 1.64 6.92 -11.78
C THR A 55 1.60 5.43 -11.45
N HIS A 56 0.66 5.03 -10.58
CA HIS A 56 0.48 3.62 -10.24
C HIS A 56 0.09 2.79 -11.48
N GLU A 57 -0.86 3.25 -12.28
CA GLU A 57 -1.29 2.54 -13.48
C GLU A 57 -0.15 2.44 -14.50
N ALA A 58 0.58 3.53 -14.75
CA ALA A 58 1.74 3.53 -15.62
C ALA A 58 2.83 2.53 -15.16
N ALA A 59 3.06 2.44 -13.84
CA ALA A 59 4.02 1.49 -13.28
C ALA A 59 3.57 0.03 -13.50
N ILE A 60 2.30 -0.29 -13.24
CA ILE A 60 1.75 -1.64 -13.46
C ILE A 60 1.81 -2.02 -14.95
N TYR A 61 1.43 -1.12 -15.85
CA TYR A 61 1.52 -1.38 -17.29
C TYR A 61 2.97 -1.57 -17.76
N SER A 62 3.91 -0.82 -17.19
CA SER A 62 5.34 -0.99 -17.50
C SER A 62 5.87 -2.36 -17.04
N LEU A 63 5.42 -2.85 -15.88
CA LEU A 63 5.76 -4.20 -15.40
C LEU A 63 5.12 -5.28 -16.27
N TYR A 64 3.88 -5.07 -16.72
CA TYR A 64 3.17 -5.97 -17.61
C TYR A 64 3.85 -6.08 -18.99
N GLN A 65 4.25 -4.96 -19.59
CA GLN A 65 4.99 -4.94 -20.86
C GLN A 65 6.35 -5.66 -20.77
N LYS A 66 6.94 -5.71 -19.58
CA LYS A 66 8.18 -6.46 -19.29
C LYS A 66 7.92 -7.93 -18.94
N SER A 67 6.68 -8.40 -19.04
CA SER A 67 6.25 -9.75 -18.66
C SER A 67 6.55 -10.13 -17.20
N LEU A 68 6.72 -9.14 -16.31
CA LEU A 68 7.01 -9.38 -14.89
C LEU A 68 5.72 -9.61 -14.08
N VAL A 69 4.61 -9.08 -14.56
CA VAL A 69 3.27 -9.28 -14.00
C VAL A 69 2.30 -9.58 -15.13
N ASN A 70 1.21 -10.25 -14.79
CA ASN A 70 0.06 -10.43 -15.66
C ASN A 70 -1.14 -9.65 -15.10
N ILE A 71 -2.04 -9.21 -15.98
CA ILE A 71 -3.23 -8.45 -15.63
C ILE A 71 -4.45 -9.15 -16.22
N GLU A 72 -5.26 -9.76 -15.36
CA GLU A 72 -6.48 -10.47 -15.75
C GLU A 72 -7.65 -10.05 -14.87
N ARG A 73 -8.77 -9.63 -15.49
CA ARG A 73 -10.01 -9.26 -14.76
C ARG A 73 -9.76 -8.29 -13.58
N ASN A 74 -8.90 -7.29 -13.78
CA ASN A 74 -8.45 -6.33 -12.76
C ASN A 74 -7.65 -6.92 -11.59
N ILE A 75 -7.12 -8.13 -11.74
CA ILE A 75 -6.20 -8.77 -10.82
C ILE A 75 -4.79 -8.70 -11.42
N VAL A 76 -3.83 -8.24 -10.61
CA VAL A 76 -2.41 -8.24 -10.97
C VAL A 76 -1.75 -9.44 -10.30
N SER A 77 -1.14 -10.32 -11.08
CA SER A 77 -0.38 -11.47 -10.59
C SER A 77 1.09 -11.36 -10.96
N LEU A 78 1.98 -11.89 -10.12
CA LEU A 78 3.42 -11.90 -10.34
C LEU A 78 3.82 -13.11 -11.19
N GLU A 79 4.53 -12.87 -12.29
CA GLU A 79 5.11 -13.93 -13.12
C GLU A 79 6.49 -14.33 -12.58
N LYS A 80 6.50 -15.19 -11.55
CA LYS A 80 7.71 -15.54 -10.79
C LYS A 80 8.83 -16.08 -11.68
N GLN A 81 8.48 -16.85 -12.70
CA GLN A 81 9.41 -17.44 -13.66
C GLN A 81 10.13 -16.39 -14.54
N ASN A 82 9.56 -15.20 -14.67
CA ASN A 82 10.11 -14.10 -15.48
C ASN A 82 10.95 -13.13 -14.64
N LEU A 83 11.02 -13.31 -13.31
CA LEU A 83 11.82 -12.45 -12.45
C LEU A 83 13.33 -12.71 -12.62
N PRO A 84 14.15 -11.69 -12.91
CA PRO A 84 15.59 -11.85 -12.94
C PRO A 84 16.14 -12.24 -11.57
N ASN A 85 17.07 -13.21 -11.53
CA ASN A 85 17.70 -13.66 -10.28
C ASN A 85 18.37 -12.51 -9.51
N GLU A 86 18.97 -11.55 -10.21
CA GLU A 86 19.56 -10.36 -9.60
C GLU A 86 18.53 -9.54 -8.79
N LEU A 87 17.31 -9.43 -9.31
CA LEU A 87 16.22 -8.71 -8.65
C LEU A 87 15.76 -9.47 -7.39
N ILE A 88 15.67 -10.79 -7.47
CA ILE A 88 15.34 -11.65 -6.32
C ILE A 88 16.40 -11.50 -5.22
N GLN A 89 17.68 -11.46 -5.57
CA GLN A 89 18.75 -11.26 -4.59
C GLN A 89 18.71 -9.87 -3.96
N LYS A 90 18.42 -8.83 -4.76
CA LYS A 90 18.21 -7.48 -4.22
C LYS A 90 17.06 -7.43 -3.22
N PHE A 91 15.93 -8.09 -3.49
CA PHE A 91 14.82 -8.13 -2.53
C PHE A 91 15.16 -8.81 -1.20
N LYS A 92 16.04 -9.82 -1.22
CA LYS A 92 16.47 -10.54 -0.01
C LYS A 92 17.37 -9.67 0.87
N THR A 93 18.24 -8.86 0.27
CA THR A 93 19.21 -8.02 1.00
C THR A 93 18.71 -6.60 1.26
N ASP A 94 17.60 -6.20 0.65
CA ASP A 94 17.02 -4.88 0.83
C ASP A 94 16.54 -4.65 2.27
N LYS A 95 16.87 -3.49 2.84
CA LYS A 95 16.50 -3.14 4.21
C LYS A 95 15.02 -2.86 4.34
N LEU A 96 14.41 -2.31 3.29
CA LEU A 96 13.01 -1.91 3.32
C LEU A 96 12.09 -3.13 3.26
N THR A 97 12.32 -4.10 2.37
CA THR A 97 11.55 -5.36 2.32
C THR A 97 11.61 -6.13 3.64
N ASN A 98 12.70 -6.00 4.39
CA ASN A 98 12.88 -6.63 5.70
C ASN A 98 12.33 -5.80 6.88
N SER A 99 11.91 -4.55 6.63
CA SER A 99 11.43 -3.64 7.67
C SER A 99 10.05 -4.05 8.21
N ASP A 100 9.78 -3.63 9.45
CA ASP A 100 8.47 -3.77 10.07
C ASP A 100 7.36 -3.08 9.26
N LEU A 101 7.65 -1.90 8.73
CA LEU A 101 6.71 -1.15 7.89
C LEU A 101 6.28 -1.97 6.68
N PHE A 102 7.24 -2.54 5.94
CA PHE A 102 6.92 -3.32 4.75
C PHE A 102 6.08 -4.55 5.08
N LYS A 103 6.41 -5.27 6.17
CA LYS A 103 5.60 -6.41 6.65
C LYS A 103 4.17 -5.99 7.00
N ILE A 104 3.99 -4.86 7.68
CA ILE A 104 2.64 -4.32 7.97
C ILE A 104 1.87 -4.07 6.66
N LEU A 105 2.52 -3.46 5.67
CA LEU A 105 1.89 -3.11 4.40
C LEU A 105 1.52 -4.32 3.53
N VAL A 106 2.32 -5.39 3.53
CA VAL A 106 2.08 -6.56 2.65
C VAL A 106 1.35 -7.70 3.34
N GLU A 107 1.41 -7.81 4.67
CA GLU A 107 0.80 -8.93 5.41
C GLU A 107 -0.43 -8.54 6.23
N CYS A 108 -0.49 -7.31 6.76
CA CYS A 108 -1.58 -6.87 7.65
C CYS A 108 -2.61 -6.04 6.89
N LEU A 109 -2.18 -5.02 6.15
CA LEU A 109 -3.06 -4.10 5.42
C LEU A 109 -3.99 -4.82 4.42
N PRO A 110 -3.53 -5.82 3.63
CA PRO A 110 -4.40 -6.50 2.67
C PRO A 110 -5.49 -7.37 3.30
N LYS A 111 -5.35 -7.71 4.58
CA LYS A 111 -6.34 -8.51 5.35
C LYS A 111 -7.46 -7.64 5.93
N VAL A 112 -7.31 -6.32 5.90
CA VAL A 112 -8.36 -5.40 6.35
C VAL A 112 -9.46 -5.35 5.30
N LYS A 113 -10.72 -5.42 5.75
CA LYS A 113 -11.87 -5.20 4.86
C LYS A 113 -11.80 -3.80 4.24
N LEU A 114 -12.12 -3.70 2.96
CA LEU A 114 -12.14 -2.42 2.27
C LEU A 114 -13.34 -1.56 2.74
N ASP A 115 -14.50 -2.18 2.86
CA ASP A 115 -15.78 -1.53 3.12
C ASP A 115 -16.28 -1.74 4.56
N GLY A 116 -17.36 -1.02 4.91
CA GLY A 116 -18.02 -1.02 6.22
C GLY A 116 -17.43 0.00 7.21
N ASN A 117 -18.13 0.18 8.33
CA ASN A 117 -17.80 1.15 9.38
C ASN A 117 -16.37 0.97 9.95
N ASN A 118 -15.84 -0.25 9.92
CA ASN A 118 -14.47 -0.57 10.35
C ASN A 118 -13.56 -1.00 9.18
N GLY A 119 -13.91 -0.61 7.96
CA GLY A 119 -13.13 -0.87 6.75
C GLY A 119 -12.13 0.25 6.44
N LEU A 120 -11.21 -0.03 5.50
CA LEU A 120 -10.20 0.94 5.09
C LEU A 120 -10.80 2.23 4.53
N LYS A 121 -11.89 2.19 3.76
CA LYS A 121 -12.51 3.41 3.21
C LYS A 121 -12.95 4.38 4.32
N ALA A 122 -13.64 3.85 5.33
CA ALA A 122 -14.10 4.64 6.48
C ALA A 122 -12.94 5.17 7.31
N LYS A 123 -11.92 4.34 7.56
CA LYS A 123 -10.82 4.67 8.51
C LYS A 123 -9.68 5.48 7.93
N SER A 124 -9.46 5.41 6.62
CA SER A 124 -8.31 6.07 5.97
C SER A 124 -8.61 7.44 5.38
N GLY A 125 -9.88 7.72 5.05
CA GLY A 125 -10.27 8.95 4.34
C GLY A 125 -9.79 9.04 2.88
N LEU A 126 -9.11 8.01 2.35
CA LEU A 126 -8.53 8.01 1.00
C LEU A 126 -9.57 7.95 -0.12
N MET A 127 -10.76 7.41 0.17
CA MET A 127 -11.83 7.21 -0.79
C MET A 127 -13.15 7.67 -0.18
N GLU A 128 -14.17 7.87 -1.01
CA GLU A 128 -15.53 8.11 -0.51
C GLU A 128 -16.03 6.90 0.27
N TYR A 129 -16.61 7.17 1.43
CA TYR A 129 -17.37 6.23 2.21
C TYR A 129 -18.84 6.69 2.18
N LYS A 130 -19.70 5.93 1.52
CA LYS A 130 -21.14 6.12 1.63
C LYS A 130 -21.61 5.28 2.81
N TYR A 131 -22.30 5.91 3.75
CA TYR A 131 -23.03 5.18 4.77
C TYR A 131 -24.11 4.36 4.05
N ASP A 132 -24.13 3.06 4.28
CA ASP A 132 -25.35 2.26 4.08
C ASP A 132 -26.26 2.50 5.30
#